data_AF-A0A0N1F313-F1
#
_entry.id   AF-A0A0N1F313-F1
#
_cell.length_a   1.000
_cell.length_b   1.000
_cell.length_c   1.000
_cell.angle_alpha   90.00
_cell.angle_beta   90.00
_cell.angle_gamma   90.00
#
_symmetry.space_group_name_H-M   'P 1'
#
loop_
_entity.id
_entity.type
_entity.pdbx_description
1 polymer ?
#
loop_
_entity_poly.entity_id
_entity_poly.type
_entity_poly.pdbx_seq_one_letter_code
_entity_poly.pdbx_strand_id
1 'polypeptide(L)'
;MSTTETNPTAALTTAVREMHALNADLAQHREAAAKRDAELTKAIADRRRVLELSADGIDMAMVEIAKGIVFVRGTYAKAGQDRASALHDAIKQMATGTPIREHYGDLWRVAFGTKSYDAWHGQRCDCEYGYGPRHGSIIFQVGLTYAVRKDRKHADLTPAEIEAAVYYLTNLERIQTAEQRAATPVSA
;
A
#
# COMPACT_ATOMS: atom_id res chain seq x y z
N MET A 1 -22.29 51.13 -53.70
CA MET A 1 -21.83 50.92 -52.30
C MET A 1 -22.66 49.80 -51.73
N SER A 2 -22.14 48.56 -51.74
CA SER A 2 -22.86 47.38 -51.26
C SER A 2 -22.53 47.20 -49.78
N THR A 3 -23.51 47.47 -48.92
CA THR A 3 -23.43 47.20 -47.49
C THR A 3 -23.40 45.69 -47.27
N THR A 4 -22.25 45.15 -46.90
CA THR A 4 -22.12 43.82 -46.33
C THR A 4 -22.87 43.82 -44.99
N GLU A 5 -24.12 43.36 -45.02
CA GLU A 5 -24.85 42.99 -43.82
C GLU A 5 -24.13 41.82 -43.15
N THR A 6 -23.40 42.12 -42.08
CA THR A 6 -22.84 41.10 -41.19
C THR A 6 -24.03 40.44 -40.49
N ASN A 7 -24.41 39.26 -40.97
CA ASN A 7 -25.56 38.50 -40.49
C ASN A 7 -25.34 38.14 -39.00
N PRO A 8 -26.06 38.75 -38.03
CA PRO A 8 -25.75 38.67 -36.60
C PRO A 8 -25.87 37.24 -36.04
N THR A 9 -26.66 36.39 -36.68
CA THR A 9 -26.82 34.96 -36.37
C THR A 9 -25.55 34.16 -36.67
N ALA A 10 -24.76 34.54 -37.69
CA ALA A 10 -23.47 33.92 -37.99
C ALA A 10 -22.40 34.29 -36.95
N ALA A 11 -22.48 35.49 -36.37
CA ALA A 11 -21.59 35.94 -35.31
C ALA A 11 -21.85 35.20 -33.98
N LEU A 12 -23.11 35.05 -33.58
CA LEU A 12 -23.47 34.33 -32.35
C LEU A 12 -23.11 32.84 -32.43
N THR A 13 -23.40 32.18 -33.55
CA THR A 13 -23.05 30.75 -33.74
C THR A 13 -21.54 30.53 -33.76
N THR A 14 -20.76 31.48 -34.28
CA THR A 14 -19.29 31.43 -34.22
C THR A 14 -18.79 31.56 -32.79
N ALA A 15 -19.28 32.55 -32.03
CA ALA A 15 -18.90 32.73 -30.62
C ALA A 15 -19.24 31.51 -29.74
N VAL A 16 -20.39 30.86 -29.98
CA VAL A 16 -20.77 29.64 -29.25
C VAL A 16 -19.82 28.47 -29.58
N ARG A 17 -19.40 28.32 -30.86
CA ARG A 17 -18.42 27.30 -31.26
C ARG A 17 -17.05 27.55 -30.62
N GLU A 18 -16.60 28.79 -30.61
CA GLU A 18 -15.34 29.20 -29.96
C GLU A 18 -15.39 28.94 -28.45
N MET A 19 -16.49 29.29 -27.78
CA MET A 19 -16.67 29.01 -26.36
C MET A 19 -16.63 27.50 -26.06
N HIS A 20 -17.25 26.67 -26.91
CA HIS A 20 -17.16 25.21 -26.76
C HIS A 20 -15.74 24.68 -26.96
N ALA A 21 -15.01 25.19 -27.95
CA ALA A 21 -13.61 24.82 -28.18
C ALA A 21 -12.72 25.20 -26.98
N LEU A 22 -12.83 26.43 -26.49
CA LEU A 22 -12.08 26.89 -25.33
C LEU A 22 -12.38 26.08 -24.06
N ASN A 23 -13.64 25.70 -23.84
CA ASN A 23 -14.00 24.84 -22.71
C ASN A 23 -13.41 23.42 -22.85
N ALA A 24 -13.35 22.87 -24.05
CA ALA A 24 -12.71 21.57 -24.32
C ALA A 24 -11.20 21.64 -24.08
N ASP A 25 -10.53 22.68 -24.58
CA ASP A 25 -9.10 22.92 -24.37
C ASP A 25 -8.78 23.08 -22.87
N LEU A 26 -9.60 23.87 -22.15
CA LEU A 26 -9.44 24.05 -20.70
C LEU A 26 -9.61 22.73 -19.94
N ALA A 27 -10.57 21.89 -20.33
CA ALA A 27 -10.77 20.58 -19.73
C ALA A 27 -9.56 19.66 -19.96
N GLN A 28 -9.04 19.61 -21.18
CA GLN A 28 -7.85 18.82 -21.52
C GLN A 28 -6.62 19.30 -20.76
N HIS A 29 -6.39 20.61 -20.67
CA HIS A 29 -5.28 21.17 -19.90
C HIS A 29 -5.38 20.83 -18.41
N ARG A 30 -6.57 20.91 -17.82
CA ARG A 30 -6.79 20.54 -16.41
C ARG A 30 -6.54 19.06 -16.16
N GLU A 31 -6.98 18.18 -17.05
CA GLU A 31 -6.72 16.74 -16.96
C GLU A 31 -5.21 16.44 -17.06
N ALA A 32 -4.53 17.05 -18.03
CA ALA A 32 -3.08 16.88 -18.20
C ALA A 32 -2.30 17.41 -16.99
N ALA A 33 -2.68 18.57 -16.45
CA ALA A 33 -2.08 19.14 -15.25
C ALA A 33 -2.31 18.22 -14.02
N ALA A 34 -3.55 17.75 -13.81
CA ALA A 34 -3.87 16.85 -12.71
C ALA A 34 -3.06 15.53 -12.78
N LYS A 35 -2.92 14.96 -13.98
CA LYS A 35 -2.08 13.78 -14.19
C LYS A 35 -0.62 14.07 -13.86
N ARG A 36 -0.09 15.22 -14.31
CA ARG A 36 1.30 15.60 -14.06
C ARG A 36 1.55 15.85 -12.58
N ASP A 37 0.62 16.51 -11.89
CA ASP A 37 0.69 16.75 -10.45
C ASP A 37 0.68 15.43 -9.67
N ALA A 38 -0.16 14.47 -10.07
CA ALA A 38 -0.19 13.14 -9.47
C ALA A 38 1.14 12.38 -9.69
N GLU A 39 1.71 12.44 -10.90
CA GLU A 39 3.02 11.85 -11.21
C GLU A 39 4.14 12.46 -10.37
N LEU A 40 4.20 13.80 -10.27
CA LEU A 40 5.21 14.52 -9.50
C LEU A 40 5.07 14.26 -8.01
N THR A 41 3.83 14.28 -7.49
CA THR A 41 3.56 13.98 -6.08
C THR A 41 4.00 12.56 -5.73
N LYS A 42 3.70 11.58 -6.60
CA LYS A 42 4.17 10.21 -6.44
C LYS A 42 5.70 10.14 -6.44
N ALA A 43 6.35 10.77 -7.42
CA ALA A 43 7.82 10.78 -7.51
C ALA A 43 8.47 11.42 -6.27
N ILE A 44 7.91 12.51 -5.74
CA ILE A 44 8.40 13.15 -4.51
C ILE A 44 8.25 12.20 -3.31
N ALA A 45 7.09 11.56 -3.17
CA ALA A 45 6.86 10.59 -2.09
C ALA A 45 7.84 9.41 -2.17
N ASP A 46 8.07 8.86 -3.36
CA ASP A 46 9.02 7.76 -3.60
C ASP A 46 10.44 8.17 -3.23
N ARG A 47 10.87 9.40 -3.57
CA ARG A 47 12.20 9.91 -3.21
C ARG A 47 12.34 10.16 -1.71
N ARG A 48 11.31 10.70 -1.05
CA ARG A 48 11.31 10.87 0.42
C ARG A 48 11.43 9.53 1.14
N ARG A 49 10.68 8.52 0.68
CA ARG A 49 10.78 7.14 1.20
C ARG A 49 12.21 6.63 1.15
N VAL A 50 12.89 6.80 0.01
CA VAL A 50 14.31 6.38 -0.14
C VAL A 50 15.21 7.11 0.85
N LEU A 51 15.06 8.43 1.01
CA LEU A 51 15.87 9.23 1.93
C LEU A 51 15.68 8.82 3.39
N GLU A 52 14.43 8.67 3.82
CA GLU A 52 14.10 8.32 5.21
C GLU A 52 14.57 6.91 5.58
N LEU A 53 14.35 5.93 4.70
CA LEU A 53 14.80 4.57 4.92
C LEU A 53 16.34 4.47 4.90
N SER A 54 17.01 5.22 4.01
CA SER A 54 18.47 5.28 3.98
C SER A 54 19.04 5.94 5.24
N ALA A 55 18.41 7.01 5.74
CA ALA A 55 18.82 7.70 6.96
C ALA A 55 18.75 6.78 8.20
N ASP A 56 17.76 5.88 8.22
CA ASP A 56 17.61 4.88 9.28
C ASP A 56 18.47 3.62 9.07
N GLY A 57 19.30 3.57 8.02
CA GLY A 57 20.14 2.42 7.69
C GLY A 57 19.35 1.18 7.25
N ILE A 58 18.16 1.38 6.68
CA ILE A 58 17.29 0.30 6.19
C ILE A 58 17.70 -0.08 4.76
N ASP A 59 17.88 -1.39 4.54
CA ASP A 59 18.17 -1.93 3.22
C ASP A 59 16.90 -1.92 2.35
N MET A 60 16.86 -0.98 1.41
CA MET A 60 15.75 -0.82 0.47
C MET A 60 15.54 -2.04 -0.42
N ALA A 61 16.61 -2.71 -0.86
CA ALA A 61 16.50 -3.85 -1.74
C ALA A 61 15.82 -5.02 -1.01
N MET A 62 16.20 -5.26 0.24
CA MET A 62 15.54 -6.24 1.10
C MET A 62 14.06 -5.90 1.32
N VAL A 63 13.73 -4.63 1.56
CA VAL A 63 12.32 -4.21 1.74
C VAL A 63 11.50 -4.46 0.47
N GLU A 64 12.02 -4.13 -0.71
CA GLU A 64 11.29 -4.32 -1.97
C GLU A 64 11.09 -5.81 -2.30
N ILE A 65 12.12 -6.65 -2.11
CA ILE A 65 12.00 -8.11 -2.24
C ILE A 65 10.93 -8.63 -1.27
N ALA A 66 11.01 -8.24 0.00
CA ALA A 66 10.08 -8.69 1.03
C ALA A 66 8.63 -8.32 0.72
N LYS A 67 8.36 -7.11 0.22
CA LYS A 67 7.01 -6.66 -0.15
C LYS A 67 6.43 -7.45 -1.34
N GLY A 68 7.27 -8.08 -2.16
CA GLY A 68 6.83 -9.06 -3.15
C GLY A 68 6.34 -10.38 -2.54
N ILE A 69 6.81 -10.73 -1.34
CA ILE A 69 6.55 -12.00 -0.67
C ILE A 69 5.46 -11.88 0.40
N VAL A 70 5.61 -10.92 1.30
CA VAL A 70 4.72 -10.67 2.44
C VAL A 70 4.02 -9.33 2.29
N PHE A 71 2.79 -9.25 2.80
CA PHE A 71 2.10 -7.99 3.03
C PHE A 71 1.87 -7.77 4.51
N VAL A 72 1.76 -6.50 4.88
CA VAL A 72 1.30 -6.08 6.20
C VAL A 72 0.13 -5.11 6.00
N ARG A 73 -1.02 -5.42 6.61
CA ARG A 73 -2.16 -4.51 6.68
C ARG A 73 -2.21 -3.92 8.08
N GLY A 74 -2.43 -2.61 8.17
CA GLY A 74 -2.39 -1.88 9.44
C GLY A 74 -0.98 -1.52 9.87
N THR A 75 -0.85 -0.84 11.01
CA THR A 75 0.44 -0.38 11.54
C THR A 75 0.77 -1.14 12.82
N TYR A 76 2.03 -1.56 12.99
CA TYR A 76 2.49 -2.25 14.19
C TYR A 76 2.20 -1.44 15.45
N ALA A 77 2.41 -0.12 15.42
CA ALA A 77 2.10 0.77 16.54
C ALA A 77 0.61 0.77 16.99
N LYS A 78 -0.32 0.41 16.10
CA LYS A 78 -1.78 0.36 16.36
C LYS A 78 -2.34 -1.07 16.37
N ALA A 79 -1.48 -2.08 16.43
CA ALA A 79 -1.87 -3.48 16.36
C ALA A 79 -2.32 -4.05 17.73
N GLY A 80 -2.28 -3.24 18.79
CA GLY A 80 -2.70 -3.63 20.13
C GLY A 80 -1.83 -4.72 20.76
N GLN A 81 -2.38 -5.45 21.73
CA GLN A 81 -1.60 -6.25 22.69
C GLN A 81 -0.85 -7.45 22.07
N ASP A 82 -1.52 -8.27 21.28
CA ASP A 82 -0.96 -9.54 20.76
C ASP A 82 -0.15 -9.38 19.47
N ARG A 83 0.17 -8.14 19.07
CA ARG A 83 0.89 -7.83 17.82
C ARG A 83 2.24 -8.52 17.69
N ALA A 84 2.97 -8.62 18.81
CA ALA A 84 4.29 -9.21 18.83
C ALA A 84 4.21 -10.73 18.60
N SER A 85 3.19 -11.38 19.17
CA SER A 85 2.91 -12.81 18.92
C SER A 85 2.61 -13.04 17.45
N ALA A 86 1.75 -12.21 16.85
CA ALA A 86 1.42 -12.31 15.42
C ALA A 86 2.64 -12.16 14.50
N LEU A 87 3.47 -11.15 14.77
CA LEU A 87 4.67 -10.89 14.01
C LEU A 87 5.71 -12.00 14.18
N HIS A 88 5.92 -12.48 15.42
CA HIS A 88 6.88 -13.53 15.71
C HIS A 88 6.52 -14.84 15.02
N ASP A 89 5.24 -15.23 15.04
CA ASP A 89 4.76 -16.41 14.34
C ASP A 89 5.02 -16.33 12.83
N ALA A 90 4.81 -15.15 12.23
CA ALA A 90 5.12 -14.94 10.82
C ALA A 90 6.62 -15.09 10.53
N ILE A 91 7.48 -14.45 11.35
CA ILE A 91 8.95 -14.54 11.24
C ILE A 91 9.40 -15.99 11.37
N LYS A 92 8.92 -16.71 12.39
CA LYS A 92 9.29 -18.09 12.66
C LYS A 92 8.92 -18.99 11.50
N GLN A 93 7.70 -18.86 10.96
CA GLN A 93 7.28 -19.69 9.83
C GLN A 93 8.06 -19.35 8.57
N MET A 94 8.34 -18.07 8.29
CA MET A 94 9.19 -17.69 7.14
C MET A 94 10.60 -18.27 7.28
N ALA A 95 11.20 -18.20 8.47
CA ALA A 95 12.56 -18.68 8.72
C ALA A 95 12.69 -20.20 8.69
N THR A 96 11.66 -20.94 9.13
CA THR A 96 11.74 -22.40 9.33
C THR A 96 10.97 -23.22 8.29
N GLY A 97 10.04 -22.60 7.55
CA GLY A 97 9.10 -23.29 6.67
C GLY A 97 8.08 -24.16 7.38
N THR A 98 8.12 -24.22 8.71
CA THR A 98 7.26 -25.10 9.50
C THR A 98 6.01 -24.35 9.92
N PRO A 99 4.80 -24.91 9.72
CA PRO A 99 3.58 -24.34 10.26
C PRO A 99 3.68 -24.13 11.77
N ILE A 100 3.18 -22.99 12.25
CA ILE A 100 3.14 -22.66 13.68
C ILE A 100 2.18 -23.58 14.44
N ARG A 101 1.13 -24.06 13.76
CA ARG A 101 0.19 -25.07 14.29
C ARG A 101 -0.09 -26.10 13.20
N GLU A 102 -0.02 -27.38 13.58
CA GLU A 102 -0.08 -28.54 12.67
C GLU A 102 -1.26 -28.55 11.70
N HIS A 103 -2.42 -28.00 12.09
CA HIS A 103 -3.64 -28.06 11.27
C HIS A 103 -4.14 -26.71 10.74
N TYR A 104 -3.80 -25.58 11.37
CA TYR A 104 -4.43 -24.28 11.09
C TYR A 104 -3.50 -23.06 11.22
N GLY A 105 -2.23 -23.24 11.59
CA GLY A 105 -1.29 -22.15 11.84
C GLY A 105 -0.28 -22.00 10.72
N ASP A 106 -0.75 -21.95 9.48
CA ASP A 106 0.11 -21.87 8.28
C ASP A 106 -0.14 -20.56 7.52
N LEU A 107 0.90 -19.73 7.34
CA LEU A 107 0.89 -18.52 6.51
C LEU A 107 0.36 -18.72 5.09
N TRP A 108 0.43 -19.92 4.50
CA TRP A 108 -0.18 -20.18 3.19
C TRP A 108 -1.71 -20.26 3.24
N ARG A 109 -2.26 -20.59 4.40
CA ARG A 109 -3.70 -20.74 4.61
C ARG A 109 -4.33 -19.53 5.30
N VAL A 110 -3.63 -18.93 6.26
CA VAL A 110 -4.12 -17.83 7.10
C VAL A 110 -3.17 -16.65 7.10
N ALA A 111 -3.72 -15.45 7.30
CA ALA A 111 -2.96 -14.28 7.71
C ALA A 111 -2.91 -14.22 9.24
N PHE A 112 -1.73 -13.96 9.79
CA PHE A 112 -1.52 -13.81 11.22
C PHE A 112 -1.80 -12.39 11.65
N GLY A 113 -2.75 -12.20 12.56
CA GLY A 113 -3.15 -10.85 12.92
C GLY A 113 -3.71 -10.67 14.30
N THR A 114 -4.25 -9.47 14.48
CA THR A 114 -4.94 -9.01 15.67
C THR A 114 -6.22 -8.28 15.28
N LYS A 115 -7.23 -8.37 16.13
CA LYS A 115 -8.51 -7.69 15.96
C LYS A 115 -8.81 -6.73 17.10
N SER A 116 -9.77 -5.84 16.87
CA SER A 116 -10.41 -5.01 17.89
C SER A 116 -11.90 -5.28 17.93
N TYR A 117 -12.49 -5.34 19.13
CA TYR A 117 -13.94 -5.32 19.36
C TYR A 117 -14.22 -4.65 20.72
N ASP A 118 -15.47 -4.28 21.01
CA ASP A 118 -15.91 -3.32 22.05
C ASP A 118 -15.11 -3.28 23.37
N ALA A 119 -14.66 -4.41 23.91
CA ALA A 119 -13.93 -4.45 25.19
C ALA A 119 -12.43 -4.81 25.06
N TRP A 120 -11.92 -5.11 23.85
CA TRP A 120 -10.58 -5.67 23.64
C TRP A 120 -9.90 -5.07 22.40
N HIS A 121 -8.69 -4.53 22.58
CA HIS A 121 -7.88 -3.96 21.50
C HIS A 121 -6.59 -4.77 21.28
N GLY A 122 -6.53 -5.49 20.16
CA GLY A 122 -5.36 -6.27 19.75
C GLY A 122 -5.37 -7.72 20.23
N GLN A 123 -6.53 -8.35 20.29
CA GLN A 123 -6.63 -9.80 20.54
C GLN A 123 -6.14 -10.58 19.31
N ARG A 124 -5.34 -11.64 19.52
CA ARG A 124 -4.87 -12.56 18.47
C ARG A 124 -6.05 -13.07 17.63
N CYS A 125 -5.94 -12.93 16.31
CA CYS A 125 -6.94 -13.40 15.37
C CYS A 125 -6.28 -13.77 14.05
N ASP A 126 -6.11 -15.07 13.82
CA ASP A 126 -5.63 -15.62 12.57
C ASP A 126 -6.82 -15.97 11.69
N CYS A 127 -6.86 -15.42 10.48
CA CYS A 127 -7.99 -15.59 9.57
C CYS A 127 -7.53 -16.16 8.24
N GLU A 128 -8.31 -17.09 7.70
CA GLU A 128 -8.10 -17.55 6.33
C GLU A 128 -8.21 -16.38 5.35
N TYR A 129 -7.43 -16.44 4.27
CA TYR A 129 -7.44 -15.37 3.27
C TYR A 129 -8.83 -15.19 2.66
N GLY A 130 -9.34 -13.96 2.70
CA GLY A 130 -10.70 -13.61 2.26
C GLY A 130 -11.76 -13.69 3.35
N TYR A 131 -11.42 -14.18 4.54
CA TYR A 131 -12.30 -14.25 5.70
C TYR A 131 -11.89 -13.25 6.78
N GLY A 132 -12.77 -13.06 7.76
CA GLY A 132 -12.55 -12.18 8.90
C GLY A 132 -13.14 -12.75 10.18
N PRO A 133 -12.91 -12.08 11.33
CA PRO A 133 -13.45 -12.51 12.61
C PRO A 133 -14.98 -12.41 12.61
N ARG A 134 -15.64 -13.31 13.37
CA ARG A 134 -17.10 -13.23 13.61
C ARG A 134 -17.52 -11.95 14.33
N HIS A 135 -16.67 -11.44 15.22
CA HIS A 135 -16.90 -10.23 16.00
C HIS A 135 -15.65 -9.36 15.99
N GLY A 136 -15.84 -8.06 15.78
CA GLY A 136 -14.78 -7.08 15.66
C GLY A 136 -14.24 -6.95 14.23
N SER A 137 -13.12 -6.26 14.10
CA SER A 137 -12.43 -6.04 12.84
C SER A 137 -10.93 -6.28 12.98
N ILE A 138 -10.32 -6.84 11.93
CA ILE A 138 -8.85 -6.96 11.86
C ILE A 138 -8.24 -5.56 11.81
N ILE A 139 -7.34 -5.26 12.74
CA ILE A 139 -6.62 -3.98 12.82
C ILE A 139 -5.16 -4.09 12.36
N PHE A 140 -4.61 -5.31 12.40
CA PHE A 140 -3.27 -5.62 11.93
C PHE A 140 -3.21 -7.06 11.47
N GLN A 141 -2.54 -7.32 10.35
CA GLN A 141 -2.24 -8.69 9.90
C GLN A 141 -1.00 -8.73 9.03
N VAL A 142 -0.27 -9.84 9.14
CA VAL A 142 0.85 -10.24 8.29
C VAL A 142 0.40 -11.46 7.49
N GLY A 143 0.60 -11.42 6.19
CA GLY A 143 0.28 -12.55 5.31
C GLY A 143 1.16 -12.58 4.07
N LEU A 144 0.96 -13.58 3.24
CA LEU A 144 1.64 -13.72 1.96
C LEU A 144 0.89 -12.97 0.86
N THR A 145 1.61 -12.39 -0.08
CA THR A 145 1.00 -11.81 -1.28
C THR A 145 0.22 -12.87 -2.05
N TYR A 146 -0.78 -12.44 -2.82
CA TYR A 146 -1.60 -13.37 -3.61
C TYR A 146 -0.75 -14.21 -4.57
N ALA A 147 0.25 -13.59 -5.21
CA ALA A 147 1.14 -14.27 -6.14
C ALA A 147 1.93 -15.41 -5.46
N VAL A 148 2.53 -15.15 -4.30
CA VAL A 148 3.24 -16.20 -3.55
C VAL A 148 2.29 -17.29 -3.07
N ARG A 149 1.14 -16.91 -2.51
CA ARG A 149 0.19 -17.89 -1.96
C ARG A 149 -0.40 -18.82 -3.03
N LYS A 150 -0.64 -18.30 -4.23
CA LYS A 150 -1.31 -19.03 -5.30
C LYS A 150 -0.38 -20.04 -5.97
N ASP A 151 0.84 -19.61 -6.30
CA ASP A 151 1.68 -20.32 -7.26
C ASP A 151 2.95 -20.92 -6.63
N ARG A 152 3.22 -20.64 -5.36
CA ARG A 152 4.46 -21.04 -4.68
C ARG A 152 4.16 -21.71 -3.34
N LYS A 153 5.08 -22.56 -2.90
CA LYS A 153 5.18 -23.09 -1.54
C LYS A 153 6.40 -22.48 -0.85
N HIS A 154 6.54 -22.73 0.44
CA HIS A 154 7.72 -22.27 1.19
C HIS A 154 9.03 -22.77 0.55
N ALA A 155 9.07 -24.04 0.13
CA ALA A 155 10.23 -24.64 -0.53
C ALA A 155 10.61 -24.00 -1.87
N ASP A 156 9.72 -23.21 -2.48
CA ASP A 156 9.98 -22.50 -3.74
C ASP A 156 10.54 -21.09 -3.49
N LEU A 157 10.66 -20.65 -2.23
CA LEU A 157 11.30 -19.40 -1.86
C LEU A 157 12.81 -19.56 -1.85
N THR A 158 13.50 -18.62 -2.50
CA THR A 158 14.95 -18.56 -2.46
C THR A 158 15.44 -18.13 -1.06
N PRO A 159 16.67 -18.48 -0.66
CA PRO A 159 17.24 -18.00 0.60
C PRO A 159 17.21 -16.48 0.75
N ALA A 160 17.46 -15.74 -0.34
CA ALA A 160 17.42 -14.28 -0.36
C ALA A 160 16.00 -13.73 -0.13
N GLU A 161 14.95 -14.36 -0.67
CA GLU A 161 13.57 -13.96 -0.42
C GLU A 161 13.14 -14.22 1.02
N ILE A 162 13.57 -15.35 1.59
CA ILE A 162 13.32 -15.69 3.00
C ILE A 162 14.02 -14.67 3.91
N GLU A 163 15.30 -14.40 3.66
CA GLU A 163 16.09 -13.42 4.40
C GLU A 163 15.46 -12.02 4.32
N ALA A 164 15.08 -11.58 3.12
CA ALA A 164 14.38 -10.31 2.91
C ALA A 164 13.08 -10.22 3.71
N ALA A 165 12.24 -11.27 3.65
CA ALA A 165 10.98 -11.30 4.39
C ALA A 165 11.20 -11.24 5.90
N VAL A 166 12.16 -12.00 6.43
CA VAL A 166 12.53 -11.97 7.86
C VAL A 166 13.06 -10.58 8.24
N TYR A 167 13.99 -10.02 7.44
CA TYR A 167 14.54 -8.69 7.65
C TYR A 167 13.45 -7.62 7.74
N TYR A 168 12.51 -7.62 6.79
CA TYR A 168 11.40 -6.69 6.74
C TYR A 168 10.50 -6.80 7.97
N LEU A 169 10.12 -8.03 8.36
CA LEU A 169 9.26 -8.25 9.52
C LEU A 169 9.96 -7.88 10.84
N THR A 170 11.25 -8.19 11.01
CA THR A 170 12.02 -7.81 12.19
C THR A 170 12.21 -6.29 12.31
N ASN A 171 12.27 -5.57 11.19
CA ASN A 171 12.41 -4.12 11.16
C ASN A 171 11.07 -3.39 10.91
N LEU A 172 9.94 -4.08 11.00
CA LEU A 172 8.64 -3.58 10.54
C LEU A 172 8.26 -2.23 11.15
N GLU A 173 8.43 -2.06 12.46
CA GLU A 173 8.09 -0.81 13.13
C GLU A 173 8.95 0.36 12.64
N ARG A 174 10.27 0.17 12.54
CA ARG A 174 11.20 1.18 12.04
C ARG A 174 10.87 1.57 10.60
N ILE A 175 10.61 0.58 9.75
CA ILE A 175 10.23 0.80 8.36
C ILE A 175 8.92 1.59 8.26
N GLN A 176 7.89 1.22 9.03
CA GLN A 176 6.62 1.93 9.02
C GLN A 176 6.75 3.36 9.56
N THR A 177 7.58 3.58 10.58
CA THR A 177 7.87 4.93 11.09
C THR A 177 8.57 5.78 10.03
N ALA A 178 9.60 5.28 9.37
CA ALA A 178 10.29 5.98 8.28
C ALA A 178 9.35 6.28 7.10
N GLU A 179 8.49 5.33 6.72
CA GLU A 179 7.47 5.53 5.68
C GLU A 179 6.44 6.61 6.07
N GLN A 180 6.04 6.68 7.35
CA GLN A 180 5.13 7.72 7.84
C GLN A 180 5.78 9.10 7.84
N ARG A 181 7.07 9.21 8.21
CA ARG A 181 7.83 10.47 8.10
C ARG A 181 7.91 10.93 6.64
N ALA A 182 8.17 10.01 5.72
CA ALA A 182 8.22 10.31 4.29
C ALA A 182 6.87 10.78 3.72
N ALA A 183 5.75 10.23 4.22
CA ALA A 183 4.39 10.55 3.78
C ALA A 183 3.87 11.89 4.33
N THR A 184 4.43 12.39 5.44
CA THR A 184 3.99 13.66 6.03
C THR A 184 4.54 14.83 5.21
N PRO A 185 3.69 15.71 4.64
CA PRO A 185 4.20 16.91 3.99
C PRO A 185 4.79 17.84 5.05
N VAL A 186 6.06 18.24 4.86
CA VAL A 186 6.66 19.34 5.62
C VAL A 186 5.77 20.56 5.39
N SER A 187 5.08 20.97 6.44
CA SER A 187 4.36 22.25 6.45
C SER A 187 5.42 23.34 6.37
N ALA A 188 5.39 24.12 5.30
CA ALA A 188 6.26 25.28 5.12
C ALA A 188 5.84 26.42 6.05
#